data_AF-A0A968WX17-F1
#
_entry.id   AF-A0A968WX17-F1
#
_cell.length_a   1.000
_cell.length_b   1.000
_cell.length_c   1.000
_cell.angle_alpha   90.00
_cell.angle_beta   90.00
_cell.angle_gamma   90.00
#
_symmetry.space_group_name_H-M   'P 1'
#
loop_
_entity.id
_entity.type
_entity.pdbx_description
1 polymer ?
#
loop_
_entity_poly.entity_id
_entity_poly.type
_entity_poly.pdbx_seq_one_letter_code
_entity_poly.pdbx_strand_id
1 'polypeptide(L)'
;MEDLTERMESLMKDAARNGEIQKDTLKKMAESLKSMQELSQEDLPKVGDKLAEAQEQSNTPEKSQKDVAEAAEEQKKAVAKMEEAIQKANDANRQFEAGTFVNRLKKAATEQEGIAKSLIDAYEKILGTKLSKLDPSDERRLKEAFNQQSNTASDMRWLQEDLSSYFARTKTESFKQILDEMKASQIDNGLETVRNLLAMNHSFTATEHSKNWANKLAEWAKKLSGEKDDPSGGGGGGGGTNPEDEDFEFMLRVMKLVQKEQDIRAQTRALEQIRRSAETKTTTPNKP
;
A
#
# COMPACT_ATOMS: atom_id res chain seq x y z
N MET A 1 -14.72 13.23 4.43
CA MET A 1 -14.14 13.55 3.13
C MET A 1 -13.01 14.52 3.35
N GLU A 2 -13.23 15.71 3.89
CA GLU A 2 -12.13 16.63 4.27
C GLU A 2 -11.02 15.98 5.12
N ASP A 3 -11.33 15.34 6.26
CA ASP A 3 -10.33 14.61 7.07
C ASP A 3 -9.60 13.49 6.30
N LEU A 4 -10.26 12.84 5.33
CA LEU A 4 -9.64 11.81 4.49
C LEU A 4 -8.66 12.44 3.49
N THR A 5 -9.08 13.54 2.87
CA THR A 5 -8.28 14.32 1.92
C THR A 5 -7.04 14.91 2.59
N GLU A 6 -7.17 15.47 3.80
CA GLU A 6 -6.04 16.01 4.57
C GLU A 6 -5.02 14.92 4.93
N ARG A 7 -5.50 13.75 5.37
CA ARG A 7 -4.63 12.60 5.66
C ARG A 7 -3.91 12.09 4.42
N MET A 8 -4.62 11.99 3.28
CA MET A 8 -4.01 11.61 2.00
C MET A 8 -2.97 12.65 1.54
N GLU A 9 -3.22 13.94 1.76
CA GLU A 9 -2.26 14.99 1.44
C GLU A 9 -1.00 14.92 2.31
N SER A 10 -1.15 14.67 3.62
CA SER A 10 -0.01 14.44 4.51
C SER A 10 0.81 13.23 4.07
N LEU A 11 0.14 12.11 3.79
CA LEU A 11 0.79 10.88 3.33
C LEU A 11 1.52 11.09 2.01
N MET A 12 0.93 11.86 1.08
CA MET A 12 1.56 12.21 -0.19
C MET A 12 2.80 13.09 -0.01
N LYS A 13 2.78 14.04 0.93
CA LYS A 13 3.96 14.87 1.28
C LYS A 13 5.09 14.03 1.87
N ASP A 14 4.77 13.11 2.76
CA ASP A 14 5.76 12.21 3.36
C ASP A 14 6.33 11.24 2.33
N ALA A 15 5.47 10.70 1.46
CA ALA A 15 5.88 9.87 0.33
C ALA A 15 6.80 10.64 -0.63
N ALA A 16 6.45 11.88 -1.01
CA ALA A 16 7.26 12.69 -1.93
C ALA A 16 8.64 13.05 -1.36
N ARG A 17 8.79 13.11 -0.03
CA ARG A 17 10.09 13.30 0.64
C ARG A 17 10.94 12.04 0.65
N ASN A 18 10.34 10.87 0.46
CA ASN A 18 11.05 9.61 0.37
C ASN A 18 11.55 9.39 -1.07
N GLY A 19 12.86 9.58 -1.27
CA GLY A 19 13.51 9.44 -2.57
C GLY A 19 13.54 8.01 -3.15
N GLU A 20 13.10 7.01 -2.38
CA GLU A 20 13.04 5.63 -2.83
C GLU A 20 11.68 5.25 -3.44
N ILE A 21 10.66 6.11 -3.33
CA ILE A 21 9.34 5.87 -3.93
C ILE A 21 9.38 6.17 -5.42
N GLN A 22 8.75 5.31 -6.21
CA GLN A 22 8.71 5.43 -7.66
C GLN A 22 7.82 6.61 -8.09
N LYS A 23 8.28 7.34 -9.12
CA LYS A 23 7.56 8.53 -9.64
C LYS A 23 6.14 8.22 -10.09
N ASP A 24 5.93 7.07 -10.73
CA ASP A 24 4.60 6.68 -11.21
C ASP A 24 3.64 6.36 -10.05
N THR A 25 4.16 5.79 -8.96
CA THR A 25 3.38 5.57 -7.73
C THR A 25 2.97 6.89 -7.10
N LEU A 26 3.89 7.86 -7.01
CA LEU A 26 3.60 9.22 -6.55
C LEU A 26 2.55 9.91 -7.45
N LYS A 27 2.65 9.72 -8.77
CA LYS A 27 1.70 10.26 -9.74
C LYS A 27 0.29 9.69 -9.53
N LYS A 28 0.14 8.37 -9.39
CA LYS A 28 -1.16 7.73 -9.13
C LYS A 28 -1.78 8.19 -7.81
N MET A 29 -0.98 8.35 -6.75
CA MET A 29 -1.47 8.93 -5.48
C MET A 29 -1.93 10.37 -5.65
N ALA A 30 -1.18 11.20 -6.39
CA ALA A 30 -1.55 12.59 -6.64
C ALA A 30 -2.85 12.69 -7.45
N GLU A 31 -3.03 11.84 -8.47
CA GLU A 31 -4.27 11.76 -9.24
C GLU A 31 -5.46 11.35 -8.37
N SER A 32 -5.29 10.34 -7.52
CA SER A 32 -6.33 9.92 -6.56
C SER A 32 -6.68 11.04 -5.57
N LEU A 33 -5.69 11.75 -5.04
CA LEU A 33 -5.92 12.88 -4.12
C LEU A 33 -6.70 13.99 -4.80
N LYS A 34 -6.34 14.33 -6.04
CA LYS A 34 -7.03 15.34 -6.84
C LYS A 34 -8.49 14.95 -7.08
N SER A 35 -8.76 13.70 -7.48
CA SER A 35 -10.12 13.21 -7.66
C SER A 35 -10.94 13.26 -6.37
N MET A 36 -10.34 12.93 -5.22
CA MET A 36 -11.00 13.03 -3.92
C MET A 36 -11.28 14.49 -3.50
N GLN A 37 -10.40 15.43 -3.86
CA GLN A 37 -10.61 16.87 -3.66
C GLN A 37 -11.78 17.38 -4.49
N GLU A 38 -11.80 17.08 -5.80
CA GLU A 38 -12.88 17.45 -6.71
C GLU A 38 -14.23 16.88 -6.24
N LEU A 39 -14.26 15.61 -5.81
CA LEU A 39 -15.44 14.98 -5.24
C LEU A 39 -15.96 15.71 -4.00
N SER A 40 -15.06 16.09 -3.09
CA SER A 40 -15.43 16.73 -1.83
C SER A 40 -15.85 18.19 -2.00
N GLN A 41 -15.20 18.93 -2.90
CA GLN A 41 -15.38 20.38 -3.04
C GLN A 41 -16.44 20.74 -4.08
N GLU A 42 -16.70 19.88 -5.06
CA GLU A 42 -17.62 20.18 -6.15
C GLU A 42 -18.76 19.19 -6.28
N ASP A 43 -18.47 17.90 -6.47
CA ASP A 43 -19.49 16.94 -6.89
C ASP A 43 -20.51 16.66 -5.77
N LEU A 44 -20.05 16.43 -4.53
CA LEU A 44 -20.95 16.17 -3.40
C LEU A 44 -21.77 17.39 -2.98
N PRO A 45 -21.22 18.62 -2.89
CA PRO A 45 -22.02 19.82 -2.67
C PRO A 45 -23.10 20.03 -3.73
N LYS A 46 -22.80 19.84 -5.02
CA LYS A 46 -23.80 19.95 -6.10
C LYS A 46 -24.97 19.00 -5.92
N VAL A 47 -24.72 17.75 -5.49
CA VAL A 47 -25.78 16.79 -5.15
C VAL A 47 -26.61 17.30 -3.97
N GLY A 48 -25.96 17.82 -2.93
CA GLY A 48 -26.63 18.39 -1.76
C GLY A 48 -27.52 19.57 -2.12
N ASP A 49 -27.02 20.51 -2.91
CA ASP A 49 -27.75 21.69 -3.38
C ASP A 49 -28.98 21.29 -4.19
N LYS A 50 -28.84 20.33 -5.12
CA LYS A 50 -29.96 19.83 -5.93
C LYS A 50 -31.03 19.12 -5.09
N LEU A 51 -30.62 18.38 -4.06
CA LEU A 51 -31.56 17.78 -3.12
C LEU A 51 -32.25 18.82 -2.23
N ALA A 52 -31.54 19.89 -1.84
CA ALA A 52 -32.11 21.00 -1.08
C ALA A 52 -33.11 21.81 -1.90
N GLU A 53 -32.77 22.14 -3.16
CA GLU A 53 -33.67 22.77 -4.13
C GLU A 53 -34.95 21.94 -4.29
N ALA A 54 -34.82 20.62 -4.48
CA ALA A 54 -35.98 19.73 -4.59
C ALA A 54 -36.90 19.70 -3.35
N GLN A 55 -36.41 20.13 -2.18
CA GLN A 55 -37.15 20.17 -0.92
C GLN A 55 -37.81 21.52 -0.60
N GLU A 56 -37.54 22.57 -1.38
CA GLU A 56 -38.10 23.89 -1.12
C GLU A 56 -39.63 23.92 -1.26
N GLN A 57 -40.32 24.45 -0.26
CA GLN A 57 -41.79 24.55 -0.23
C GLN A 57 -42.36 25.42 -1.36
N SER A 58 -41.55 26.30 -1.96
CA SER A 58 -41.91 27.16 -3.09
C SER A 58 -41.82 26.47 -4.46
N ASN A 59 -41.28 25.25 -4.55
CA ASN A 59 -41.08 24.57 -5.83
C ASN A 59 -42.32 23.81 -6.32
N THR A 60 -42.47 23.75 -7.64
CA THR A 60 -43.53 22.97 -8.27
C THR A 60 -43.21 21.47 -8.21
N PRO A 61 -44.21 20.59 -8.27
CA PRO A 61 -44.00 19.14 -8.33
C PRO A 61 -43.13 18.72 -9.52
N GLU A 62 -43.30 19.31 -10.70
CA GLU A 62 -42.47 19.01 -11.87
C GLU A 62 -41.01 19.44 -11.68
N LYS A 63 -40.76 20.61 -11.08
CA LYS A 63 -39.41 21.09 -10.81
C LYS A 63 -38.71 20.23 -9.76
N SER A 64 -39.43 19.87 -8.69
CA SER A 64 -38.91 18.98 -7.64
C SER A 64 -38.55 17.60 -8.19
N GLN A 65 -39.35 17.02 -9.10
CA GLN A 65 -39.00 15.77 -9.77
C GLN A 65 -37.75 15.88 -10.63
N LYS A 66 -37.60 17.00 -11.35
CA LYS A 66 -36.43 17.25 -12.19
C LYS A 66 -35.16 17.40 -11.36
N ASP A 67 -35.21 18.17 -10.28
CA ASP A 67 -34.07 18.39 -9.39
C ASP A 67 -33.64 17.10 -8.68
N VAL A 68 -34.59 16.23 -8.29
CA VAL A 68 -34.27 14.88 -7.77
C VAL A 68 -33.62 14.00 -8.84
N ALA A 69 -34.09 14.04 -10.09
CA ALA A 69 -33.50 13.27 -11.17
C ALA A 69 -32.08 13.73 -11.51
N GLU A 70 -31.84 15.05 -11.54
CA GLU A 70 -30.51 15.64 -11.70
C GLU A 70 -29.59 15.27 -10.52
N ALA A 71 -30.07 15.35 -9.28
CA ALA A 71 -29.30 14.95 -8.10
C ALA A 71 -28.89 13.47 -8.15
N ALA A 72 -29.81 12.58 -8.55
CA ALA A 72 -29.52 11.15 -8.67
C ALA A 72 -28.47 10.85 -9.76
N GLU A 73 -28.48 11.61 -10.85
CA GLU A 73 -27.49 11.46 -11.92
C GLU A 73 -26.11 11.98 -11.50
N GLU A 74 -26.05 13.15 -10.86
CA GLU A 74 -24.80 13.68 -10.29
C GLU A 74 -24.24 12.77 -9.18
N GLN A 75 -25.11 12.17 -8.37
CA GLN A 75 -24.70 11.18 -7.36
C GLN A 75 -24.05 9.95 -8.00
N LYS A 76 -24.60 9.42 -9.10
CA LYS A 76 -23.97 8.30 -9.82
C LYS A 76 -22.59 8.66 -10.35
N LYS A 77 -22.42 9.86 -10.91
CA LYS A 77 -21.11 10.35 -11.38
C LYS A 77 -20.12 10.48 -10.23
N ALA A 78 -20.55 11.01 -9.08
CA ALA A 78 -19.72 11.11 -7.89
C ALA A 78 -19.28 9.73 -7.38
N VAL A 79 -20.17 8.74 -7.37
CA VAL A 79 -19.83 7.36 -6.98
C VAL A 79 -18.82 6.75 -7.96
N ALA A 80 -19.03 6.88 -9.27
CA ALA A 80 -18.10 6.35 -10.27
C ALA A 80 -16.69 6.96 -10.16
N LYS A 81 -16.59 8.29 -9.99
CA LYS A 81 -15.31 8.97 -9.75
C LYS A 81 -14.65 8.50 -8.45
N MET A 82 -15.45 8.21 -7.42
CA MET A 82 -14.93 7.72 -6.14
C MET A 82 -14.36 6.31 -6.26
N GLU A 83 -15.05 5.41 -6.99
CA GLU A 83 -14.55 4.07 -7.31
C GLU A 83 -13.24 4.14 -8.08
N GLU A 84 -13.13 5.03 -9.08
CA GLU A 84 -11.89 5.24 -9.83
C GLU A 84 -10.75 5.75 -8.93
N ALA A 85 -11.02 6.71 -8.06
CA ALA A 85 -10.03 7.25 -7.14
C ALA A 85 -9.54 6.17 -6.14
N ILE A 86 -10.47 5.38 -5.59
CA ILE A 86 -10.15 4.23 -4.74
C ILE A 86 -9.28 3.22 -5.47
N GLN A 87 -9.61 2.88 -6.72
CA GLN A 87 -8.83 1.94 -7.51
C GLN A 87 -7.40 2.44 -7.73
N LYS A 88 -7.23 3.73 -8.10
CA LYS A 88 -5.90 4.34 -8.25
C LYS A 88 -5.12 4.36 -6.95
N ALA A 89 -5.76 4.63 -5.82
CA ALA A 89 -5.13 4.58 -4.51
C ALA A 89 -4.67 3.16 -4.16
N ASN A 90 -5.51 2.15 -4.42
CA ASN A 90 -5.19 0.75 -4.18
C ASN A 90 -4.02 0.28 -5.06
N ASP A 91 -4.01 0.65 -6.34
CA ASP A 91 -2.91 0.35 -7.25
C ASP A 91 -1.60 1.00 -6.80
N ALA A 92 -1.66 2.26 -6.37
CA ALA A 92 -0.50 2.95 -5.84
C ALA A 92 0.01 2.28 -4.55
N ASN A 93 -0.89 1.86 -3.66
CA ASN A 93 -0.53 1.16 -2.44
C ASN A 93 0.16 -0.18 -2.74
N ARG A 94 -0.36 -0.96 -3.69
CA ARG A 94 0.28 -2.22 -4.14
C ARG A 94 1.69 -1.98 -4.69
N GLN A 95 1.89 -0.92 -5.48
CA GLN A 95 3.19 -0.55 -6.02
C GLN A 95 4.17 -0.06 -4.93
N PHE A 96 3.64 0.63 -3.92
CA PHE A 96 4.41 1.10 -2.78
C PHE A 96 4.89 -0.06 -1.89
N GLU A 97 4.01 -1.01 -1.57
CA GLU A 97 4.35 -2.25 -0.88
C GLU A 97 5.41 -3.04 -1.66
N ALA A 98 5.19 -3.27 -2.96
CA ALA A 98 6.15 -3.90 -3.87
C ALA A 98 7.53 -3.21 -3.84
N GLY A 99 7.54 -1.88 -3.89
CA GLY A 99 8.77 -1.08 -3.80
C GLY A 99 9.49 -1.24 -2.47
N THR A 100 8.76 -1.37 -1.36
CA THR A 100 9.32 -1.54 -0.02
C THR A 100 10.07 -2.87 0.10
N PHE A 101 9.55 -3.95 -0.49
CA PHE A 101 10.27 -5.23 -0.56
C PHE A 101 11.60 -5.11 -1.30
N VAL A 102 11.60 -4.45 -2.47
CA VAL A 102 12.81 -4.20 -3.26
C VAL A 102 13.83 -3.40 -2.45
N ASN A 103 13.41 -2.36 -1.76
CA ASN A 103 14.32 -1.50 -0.99
C ASN A 103 14.89 -2.22 0.22
N ARG A 104 14.08 -3.01 0.93
CA ARG A 104 14.56 -3.85 2.05
C ARG A 104 15.58 -4.89 1.59
N LEU A 105 15.35 -5.53 0.45
CA LEU A 105 16.31 -6.46 -0.14
C LEU A 105 17.62 -5.77 -0.54
N LYS A 106 17.54 -4.58 -1.17
CA LYS A 106 18.73 -3.78 -1.50
C LYS A 106 19.50 -3.36 -0.26
N LYS A 107 18.80 -2.89 0.77
CA LYS A 107 19.40 -2.51 2.06
C LYS A 107 20.15 -3.70 2.66
N ALA A 108 19.51 -4.86 2.76
CA ALA A 108 20.14 -6.06 3.29
C ALA A 108 21.36 -6.48 2.45
N ALA A 109 21.29 -6.35 1.11
CA ALA A 109 22.42 -6.60 0.23
C ALA A 109 23.61 -5.66 0.53
N THR A 110 23.35 -4.36 0.64
CA THR A 110 24.36 -3.35 1.00
C THR A 110 24.94 -3.58 2.39
N GLU A 111 24.13 -4.02 3.36
CA GLU A 111 24.60 -4.36 4.70
C GLU A 111 25.55 -5.57 4.68
N GLN A 112 25.22 -6.63 3.93
CA GLN A 112 26.10 -7.77 3.74
C GLN A 112 27.41 -7.38 3.02
N GLU A 113 27.34 -6.53 2.00
CA GLU A 113 28.52 -6.02 1.30
C GLU A 113 29.40 -5.17 2.24
N GLY A 114 28.78 -4.35 3.09
CA GLY A 114 29.47 -3.56 4.12
C GLY A 114 30.22 -4.42 5.13
N ILE A 115 29.60 -5.52 5.59
CA ILE A 115 30.25 -6.51 6.46
C ILE A 115 31.46 -7.12 5.73
N ALA A 116 31.27 -7.60 4.50
CA ALA A 116 32.35 -8.21 3.72
C ALA A 116 33.53 -7.26 3.52
N LYS A 117 33.26 -5.99 3.18
CA LYS A 117 34.28 -4.95 3.01
C LYS A 117 35.01 -4.66 4.32
N SER A 118 34.28 -4.50 5.42
CA SER A 118 34.87 -4.24 6.74
C SER A 118 35.83 -5.36 7.17
N LEU A 119 35.49 -6.61 6.89
CA LEU A 119 36.35 -7.76 7.14
C LEU A 119 37.58 -7.81 6.23
N ILE A 120 37.44 -7.46 4.95
CA ILE A 120 38.56 -7.35 3.99
C ILE A 120 39.55 -6.28 4.44
N ASP A 121 39.06 -5.11 4.84
CA ASP A 121 39.90 -3.98 5.25
C ASP A 121 40.74 -4.30 6.50
N ALA A 122 40.27 -5.22 7.34
CA ALA A 122 40.95 -5.65 8.57
C ALA A 122 41.58 -7.05 8.47
N TYR A 123 41.62 -7.63 7.27
CA TYR A 123 41.94 -9.04 7.04
C TYR A 123 43.31 -9.44 7.60
N GLU A 124 44.36 -8.67 7.30
CA GLU A 124 45.74 -8.97 7.75
C GLU A 124 45.91 -8.92 9.27
N LYS A 125 45.07 -8.15 9.98
CA LYS A 125 45.16 -7.95 11.43
C LYS A 125 44.35 -9.00 12.20
N ILE A 126 43.23 -9.41 11.61
CA ILE A 126 42.23 -10.23 12.27
C ILE A 126 42.43 -11.73 12.01
N LEU A 127 42.93 -12.10 10.83
CA LEU A 127 43.06 -13.50 10.41
C LEU A 127 44.02 -14.29 11.31
N GLY A 128 43.60 -15.46 11.76
CA GLY A 128 44.43 -16.38 12.56
C GLY A 128 44.63 -15.95 14.02
N THR A 129 44.10 -14.79 14.41
CA THR A 129 44.17 -14.29 15.78
C THR A 129 42.90 -14.66 16.56
N LYS A 130 43.04 -15.05 17.82
CA LYS A 130 41.86 -15.28 18.68
C LYS A 130 41.18 -13.95 19.00
N LEU A 131 39.85 -13.91 19.07
CA LEU A 131 39.07 -12.71 19.37
C LEU A 131 39.60 -11.96 20.60
N SER A 132 39.94 -12.67 21.68
CA SER A 132 40.47 -12.10 22.93
C SER A 132 41.88 -11.50 22.83
N LYS A 133 42.55 -11.65 21.68
CA LYS A 133 43.90 -11.15 21.41
C LYS A 133 43.92 -10.08 20.31
N LEU A 134 42.75 -9.71 19.79
CA LEU A 134 42.64 -8.63 18.82
C LEU A 134 42.87 -7.29 19.49
N ASP A 135 43.30 -6.32 18.68
CA ASP A 135 43.27 -4.93 19.10
C ASP A 135 41.82 -4.50 19.42
N PRO A 136 41.57 -3.66 20.45
CA PRO A 136 40.23 -3.23 20.80
C PRO A 136 39.43 -2.60 19.65
N SER A 137 40.11 -1.98 18.67
CA SER A 137 39.45 -1.42 17.48
C SER A 137 38.94 -2.50 16.53
N ASP A 138 39.69 -3.59 16.33
CA ASP A 138 39.29 -4.73 15.50
C ASP A 138 38.24 -5.60 16.19
N GLU A 139 38.33 -5.77 17.51
CA GLU A 139 37.27 -6.41 18.30
C GLU A 139 35.93 -5.65 18.16
N ARG A 140 35.97 -4.32 18.26
CA ARG A 140 34.78 -3.47 18.08
C ARG A 140 34.19 -3.62 16.69
N ARG A 141 35.03 -3.62 15.65
CA ARG A 141 34.62 -3.82 14.26
C ARG A 141 33.88 -5.14 14.08
N LEU A 142 34.41 -6.25 14.62
CA LEU A 142 33.76 -7.56 14.54
C LEU A 142 32.43 -7.58 15.29
N LYS A 143 32.36 -6.92 16.45
CA LYS A 143 31.12 -6.80 17.22
C LYS A 143 30.05 -5.97 16.49
N GLU A 144 30.44 -4.88 15.84
CA GLU A 144 29.55 -4.09 15.00
C GLU A 144 29.03 -4.91 13.81
N ALA A 145 29.92 -5.61 13.10
CA ALA A 145 29.53 -6.53 12.02
C ALA A 145 28.59 -7.64 12.51
N PHE A 146 28.85 -8.21 13.69
CA PHE A 146 27.99 -9.22 14.31
C PHE A 146 26.58 -8.68 14.62
N ASN A 147 26.50 -7.48 15.20
CA ASN A 147 25.21 -6.86 15.52
C ASN A 147 24.44 -6.50 14.25
N GLN A 148 25.11 -5.92 13.25
CA GLN A 148 24.53 -5.61 11.95
C GLN A 148 24.01 -6.88 11.26
N GLN A 149 24.78 -7.98 11.32
CA GLN A 149 24.36 -9.28 10.81
C GLN A 149 23.09 -9.79 11.51
N SER A 150 23.03 -9.67 12.84
CA SER A 150 21.86 -10.10 13.61
C SER A 150 20.60 -9.30 13.26
N ASN A 151 20.75 -7.99 13.02
CA ASN A 151 19.65 -7.14 12.57
C ASN A 151 19.20 -7.53 11.16
N THR A 152 20.15 -7.69 10.22
CA THR A 152 19.86 -8.12 8.84
C THR A 152 19.10 -9.46 8.82
N ALA A 153 19.52 -10.43 9.64
CA ALA A 153 18.86 -11.73 9.75
C ALA A 153 17.43 -11.62 10.29
N SER A 154 17.21 -10.72 11.26
CA SER A 154 15.87 -10.48 11.83
C SER A 154 14.96 -9.81 10.80
N ASP A 155 15.45 -8.75 10.13
CA ASP A 155 14.74 -8.03 9.08
C ASP A 155 14.35 -8.96 7.92
N MET A 156 15.18 -9.95 7.60
CA MET A 156 14.92 -10.96 6.56
C MET A 156 13.79 -11.93 6.94
N ARG A 157 13.67 -12.31 8.22
CA ARG A 157 12.55 -13.15 8.69
C ARG A 157 11.23 -12.41 8.55
N TRP A 158 11.18 -11.16 9.02
CA TRP A 158 10.02 -10.29 8.85
C TRP A 158 9.69 -10.09 7.37
N LEU A 159 10.71 -9.90 6.53
CA LEU A 159 10.51 -9.74 5.08
C LEU A 159 9.84 -10.98 4.46
N GLN A 160 10.24 -12.19 4.87
CA GLN A 160 9.62 -13.42 4.39
C GLN A 160 8.15 -13.55 4.80
N GLU A 161 7.82 -13.16 6.04
CA GLU A 161 6.43 -13.13 6.53
C GLU A 161 5.59 -12.12 5.74
N ASP A 162 6.10 -10.89 5.59
CA ASP A 162 5.43 -9.83 4.85
C ASP A 162 5.22 -10.20 3.37
N LEU A 163 6.24 -10.80 2.74
CA LEU A 163 6.15 -11.29 1.36
C LEU A 163 5.10 -12.40 1.23
N SER A 164 5.03 -13.31 2.21
CA SER A 164 4.04 -14.39 2.23
C SER A 164 2.62 -13.83 2.34
N SER A 165 2.40 -12.87 3.24
CA SER A 165 1.12 -12.17 3.39
C SER A 165 0.74 -11.40 2.13
N TYR A 166 1.69 -10.67 1.54
CA TYR A 166 1.48 -9.95 0.28
C TYR A 166 1.10 -10.90 -0.85
N PHE A 167 1.82 -12.00 -1.03
CA PHE A 167 1.51 -13.01 -2.04
C PHE A 167 0.14 -13.66 -1.79
N ALA A 168 -0.22 -13.94 -0.53
CA ALA A 168 -1.52 -14.52 -0.19
C ALA A 168 -2.68 -13.65 -0.71
N ARG A 169 -2.54 -12.32 -0.64
CA ARG A 169 -3.51 -11.33 -1.11
C ARG A 169 -3.46 -11.08 -2.62
N THR A 170 -2.26 -10.94 -3.20
CA THR A 170 -2.10 -10.46 -4.58
C THR A 170 -1.98 -11.59 -5.60
N LYS A 171 -1.54 -12.78 -5.18
CA LYS A 171 -1.23 -13.94 -6.04
C LYS A 171 -0.21 -13.64 -7.15
N THR A 172 0.64 -12.61 -6.98
CA THR A 172 1.65 -12.26 -7.98
C THR A 172 2.78 -13.29 -8.03
N GLU A 173 3.04 -13.85 -9.21
CA GLU A 173 3.97 -14.99 -9.37
C GLU A 173 5.43 -14.66 -9.06
N SER A 174 5.92 -13.44 -9.37
CA SER A 174 7.28 -13.03 -9.01
C SER A 174 7.54 -13.09 -7.50
N PHE A 175 6.57 -12.67 -6.68
CA PHE A 175 6.68 -12.70 -5.23
C PHE A 175 6.69 -14.14 -4.72
N LYS A 176 5.89 -15.02 -5.33
CA LYS A 176 5.96 -16.47 -5.05
C LYS A 176 7.32 -17.05 -5.40
N GLN A 177 7.86 -16.71 -6.57
CA GLN A 177 9.19 -17.17 -6.99
C GLN A 177 10.27 -16.75 -5.97
N ILE A 178 10.25 -15.50 -5.50
CA ILE A 178 11.20 -15.04 -4.49
C ILE A 178 11.02 -15.77 -3.16
N LEU A 179 9.79 -15.98 -2.70
CA LEU A 179 9.53 -16.78 -1.49
C LEU A 179 10.05 -18.21 -1.60
N ASP A 180 9.83 -18.85 -2.75
CA ASP A 180 10.30 -20.21 -3.02
C ASP A 180 11.85 -20.24 -3.07
N GLU A 181 12.49 -19.25 -3.70
CA GLU A 181 13.94 -19.11 -3.73
C GLU A 181 14.55 -18.85 -2.33
N MET A 182 13.90 -18.02 -1.52
CA MET A 182 14.30 -17.77 -0.13
C MET A 182 14.29 -19.07 0.68
N LYS A 183 13.18 -19.83 0.61
CA LYS A 183 13.05 -21.14 1.25
C LYS A 183 14.09 -22.14 0.74
N ALA A 184 14.23 -22.29 -0.57
CA ALA A 184 15.17 -23.23 -1.18
C ALA A 184 16.63 -22.90 -0.80
N SER A 185 16.95 -21.62 -0.67
CA SER A 185 18.28 -21.17 -0.27
C SER A 185 18.57 -21.28 1.22
N GLN A 186 17.54 -21.48 2.05
CA GLN A 186 17.65 -21.50 3.51
C GLN A 186 18.32 -20.22 4.03
N ILE A 187 17.87 -19.05 3.54
CA ILE A 187 18.51 -17.76 3.85
C ILE A 187 18.63 -17.50 5.36
N ASP A 188 17.64 -17.88 6.17
CA ASP A 188 17.70 -17.72 7.62
C ASP A 188 18.90 -18.45 8.24
N ASN A 189 19.15 -19.70 7.81
CA ASN A 189 20.30 -20.48 8.25
C ASN A 189 21.61 -19.91 7.69
N GLY A 190 21.56 -19.40 6.46
CA GLY A 190 22.69 -18.76 5.80
C GLY A 190 23.19 -17.50 6.50
N LEU A 191 22.28 -16.61 6.87
CA LEU A 191 22.59 -15.38 7.60
C LEU A 191 23.01 -15.68 9.04
N GLU A 192 22.43 -16.71 9.67
CA GLU A 192 22.87 -17.19 10.98
C GLU A 192 24.28 -17.80 10.93
N THR A 193 24.62 -18.47 9.83
CA THR A 193 25.98 -19.01 9.61
C THR A 193 27.02 -17.89 9.58
N VAL A 194 26.74 -16.79 8.85
CA VAL A 194 27.63 -15.61 8.84
C VAL A 194 27.83 -15.07 10.26
N ARG A 195 26.75 -14.96 11.04
CA ARG A 195 26.80 -14.48 12.43
C ARG A 195 27.72 -15.35 13.30
N ASN A 196 27.61 -16.67 13.18
CA ASN A 196 28.46 -17.61 13.92
C ASN A 196 29.92 -17.54 13.46
N LEU A 197 30.19 -17.38 12.16
CA LEU A 197 31.54 -17.20 11.65
C LEU A 197 32.19 -15.92 12.19
N LEU A 198 31.44 -14.81 12.28
CA LEU A 198 31.90 -13.57 12.89
C LEU A 198 32.25 -13.77 14.37
N ALA A 199 31.39 -14.46 15.14
CA ALA A 199 31.64 -14.74 16.56
C ALA A 199 32.89 -15.61 16.80
N MET A 200 33.20 -16.52 15.88
CA MET A 200 34.40 -17.37 15.93
C MET A 200 35.64 -16.71 15.32
N ASN A 201 35.53 -15.46 14.84
CA ASN A 201 36.57 -14.78 14.09
C ASN A 201 37.05 -15.56 12.83
N HIS A 202 36.13 -16.24 12.16
CA HIS A 202 36.38 -16.91 10.88
C HIS A 202 36.18 -15.92 9.72
N SER A 203 36.94 -14.82 9.75
CA SER A 203 36.71 -13.62 8.93
C SER A 203 36.76 -13.90 7.42
N PHE A 204 37.66 -14.76 6.94
CA PHE A 204 37.70 -15.14 5.51
C PHE A 204 36.40 -15.79 5.03
N THR A 205 35.95 -16.82 5.75
CA THR A 205 34.72 -17.55 5.41
C THR A 205 33.50 -16.65 5.58
N ALA A 206 33.47 -15.82 6.64
CA ALA A 206 32.40 -14.84 6.84
C ALA A 206 32.31 -13.87 5.64
N THR A 207 33.43 -13.35 5.13
CA THR A 207 33.47 -12.49 3.95
C THR A 207 32.84 -13.16 2.72
N GLU A 208 33.22 -14.41 2.42
CA GLU A 208 32.70 -15.12 1.25
C GLU A 208 31.19 -15.38 1.36
N HIS A 209 30.71 -15.81 2.53
CA HIS A 209 29.28 -15.98 2.76
C HIS A 209 28.51 -14.66 2.67
N SER A 210 29.03 -13.56 3.25
CA SER A 210 28.40 -12.24 3.15
C SER A 210 28.33 -11.75 1.71
N LYS A 211 29.38 -11.91 0.90
CA LYS A 211 29.34 -11.56 -0.54
C LYS A 211 28.30 -12.37 -1.30
N ASN A 212 28.22 -13.68 -1.05
CA ASN A 212 27.24 -14.55 -1.70
C ASN A 212 25.81 -14.12 -1.36
N TRP A 213 25.53 -13.80 -0.09
CA TRP A 213 24.23 -13.29 0.32
C TRP A 213 23.94 -11.90 -0.25
N ALA A 214 24.92 -11.00 -0.27
CA ALA A 214 24.78 -9.67 -0.89
C ALA A 214 24.32 -9.80 -2.35
N ASN A 215 25.01 -10.64 -3.14
CA ASN A 215 24.69 -10.87 -4.54
C ASN A 215 23.27 -11.46 -4.70
N LYS A 216 22.92 -12.48 -3.91
CA LYS A 216 21.61 -13.13 -4.00
C LYS A 216 20.46 -12.20 -3.61
N LEU A 217 20.64 -11.39 -2.57
CA LEU A 217 19.68 -10.37 -2.15
C LEU A 217 19.49 -9.28 -3.23
N ALA A 218 20.59 -8.85 -3.85
CA ALA A 218 20.53 -7.90 -4.96
C ALA A 218 19.85 -8.50 -6.21
N GLU A 219 20.07 -9.79 -6.50
CA GLU A 219 19.38 -10.51 -7.57
C GLU A 219 17.87 -10.59 -7.33
N TRP A 220 17.44 -10.91 -6.11
CA TRP A 220 16.01 -10.92 -5.75
C TRP A 220 15.39 -9.53 -5.85
N ALA A 221 16.09 -8.50 -5.35
CA ALA A 221 15.65 -7.12 -5.53
C ALA A 221 15.50 -6.77 -7.01
N LYS A 222 16.46 -7.22 -7.85
CA LYS A 222 16.41 -7.00 -9.29
C LYS A 222 15.23 -7.70 -9.94
N LYS A 223 14.95 -8.96 -9.60
CA LYS A 223 13.79 -9.72 -10.11
C LYS A 223 12.46 -9.05 -9.77
N LEU A 224 12.26 -8.64 -8.52
CA LEU A 224 11.07 -7.88 -8.11
C LEU A 224 11.00 -6.49 -8.75
N SER A 225 12.15 -5.89 -9.04
CA SER A 225 12.20 -4.64 -9.81
C SER A 225 12.10 -4.83 -11.33
N GLY A 226 12.18 -6.07 -11.82
CA GLY A 226 12.26 -6.41 -13.25
C GLY A 226 10.91 -6.68 -13.90
N GLU A 227 9.85 -6.85 -13.10
CA GLU A 227 8.45 -6.76 -13.58
C GLU A 227 8.04 -5.33 -13.99
N LYS A 228 9.01 -4.42 -14.15
CA LYS A 228 8.81 -2.99 -14.44
C LYS A 228 8.57 -2.63 -15.90
N ASP A 229 8.50 -3.61 -16.81
CA ASP A 229 8.26 -3.35 -18.25
C ASP A 229 6.93 -3.92 -18.78
N ASP A 230 6.00 -4.38 -17.93
CA ASP A 230 4.67 -4.75 -18.41
C ASP A 230 3.56 -3.82 -17.87
N PRO A 231 3.15 -2.81 -18.65
CA PRO A 231 1.86 -2.16 -18.49
C PRO A 231 0.67 -3.07 -18.89
N SER A 232 0.91 -4.32 -19.26
CA SER A 232 -0.05 -5.24 -19.87
C SER A 232 -0.22 -6.53 -19.07
N GLY A 233 -0.49 -6.41 -17.77
CA GLY A 233 -1.14 -7.44 -16.98
C GLY A 233 -2.66 -7.47 -17.21
N GLY A 234 -3.10 -7.40 -18.47
CA GLY A 234 -4.50 -7.58 -18.86
C GLY A 234 -4.91 -9.04 -18.71
N GLY A 235 -5.30 -9.43 -17.50
CA GLY A 235 -5.94 -10.72 -17.21
C GLY A 235 -7.36 -10.48 -16.72
N GLY A 236 -8.32 -10.47 -17.65
CA GLY A 236 -9.73 -10.47 -17.30
C GLY A 236 -10.19 -11.80 -16.70
N GLY A 237 -11.14 -11.73 -15.77
CA GLY A 237 -12.06 -12.82 -15.45
C GLY A 237 -11.97 -13.35 -14.02
N GLY A 238 -13.07 -13.20 -13.28
CA GLY A 238 -13.38 -14.08 -12.15
C GLY A 238 -13.82 -13.36 -10.88
N GLY A 239 -15.13 -13.23 -10.69
CA GLY A 239 -15.70 -12.87 -9.39
C GLY A 239 -15.39 -13.91 -8.31
N GLY A 240 -15.26 -13.44 -7.08
CA GLY A 240 -15.10 -14.25 -5.87
C GLY A 240 -15.00 -13.35 -4.64
N THR A 241 -15.99 -13.45 -3.76
CA THR A 241 -16.16 -12.71 -2.50
C THR A 241 -15.27 -13.23 -1.35
N ASN A 242 -14.61 -12.28 -0.63
CA ASN A 242 -14.31 -12.18 0.83
C ASN A 242 -13.34 -13.16 1.57
N PRO A 243 -12.80 -12.83 2.79
CA PRO A 243 -12.55 -11.51 3.46
C PRO A 243 -11.30 -11.35 4.40
N GLU A 244 -11.06 -10.09 4.87
CA GLU A 244 -10.64 -9.62 6.24
C GLU A 244 -9.20 -9.94 6.74
N ASP A 245 -8.28 -8.98 6.94
CA ASP A 245 -8.23 -8.08 8.13
C ASP A 245 -7.63 -6.67 7.88
N GLU A 246 -6.99 -6.40 6.75
CA GLU A 246 -6.56 -5.02 6.38
C GLU A 246 -7.67 -4.24 5.67
N ASP A 247 -8.66 -4.97 5.16
CA ASP A 247 -9.92 -4.44 4.66
C ASP A 247 -10.77 -3.82 5.77
N PHE A 248 -10.49 -3.98 7.08
CA PHE A 248 -11.32 -3.42 8.15
C PHE A 248 -11.16 -1.89 8.33
N GLU A 249 -9.96 -1.34 8.18
CA GLU A 249 -9.72 0.13 8.26
C GLU A 249 -10.26 0.84 7.01
N PHE A 250 -10.08 0.22 5.84
CA PHE A 250 -10.68 0.65 4.59
C PHE A 250 -12.21 0.45 4.62
N MET A 251 -12.71 -0.68 5.11
CA MET A 251 -14.14 -0.96 5.32
C MET A 251 -14.75 -0.08 6.40
N LEU A 252 -14.03 0.38 7.41
CA LEU A 252 -14.52 1.38 8.38
C LEU A 252 -14.62 2.76 7.73
N ARG A 253 -13.67 3.13 6.85
CA ARG A 253 -13.76 4.36 6.05
C ARG A 253 -14.87 4.27 5.00
N VAL A 254 -14.99 3.13 4.34
CA VAL A 254 -16.08 2.79 3.41
C VAL A 254 -17.40 2.68 4.17
N MET A 255 -17.47 2.16 5.40
CA MET A 255 -18.68 2.12 6.22
C MET A 255 -19.09 3.51 6.68
N LYS A 256 -18.14 4.39 7.03
CA LYS A 256 -18.42 5.80 7.29
C LYS A 256 -18.89 6.53 6.03
N LEU A 257 -18.37 6.14 4.87
CA LEU A 257 -18.74 6.71 3.58
C LEU A 257 -20.09 6.17 3.08
N VAL A 258 -20.37 4.89 3.29
CA VAL A 258 -21.66 4.21 3.10
C VAL A 258 -22.69 4.69 4.12
N GLN A 259 -22.31 5.08 5.34
CA GLN A 259 -23.21 5.75 6.28
C GLN A 259 -23.61 7.13 5.77
N LYS A 260 -22.66 7.93 5.27
CA LYS A 260 -22.98 9.20 4.59
C LYS A 260 -23.84 8.98 3.34
N GLU A 261 -23.57 7.91 2.59
CA GLU A 261 -24.37 7.53 1.43
C GLU A 261 -25.77 7.02 1.80
N GLN A 262 -25.91 6.29 2.91
CA GLN A 262 -27.19 5.81 3.42
C GLN A 262 -28.03 6.94 4.01
N ASP A 263 -27.41 7.94 4.63
CA ASP A 263 -28.10 9.17 5.04
C ASP A 263 -28.65 9.93 3.82
N ILE A 264 -27.85 10.03 2.75
CA ILE A 264 -28.30 10.62 1.49
C ILE A 264 -29.45 9.78 0.89
N ARG A 265 -29.32 8.45 0.83
CA ARG A 265 -30.40 7.56 0.33
C ARG A 265 -31.66 7.63 1.20
N ALA A 266 -31.53 7.80 2.52
CA ALA A 266 -32.66 7.96 3.43
C ALA A 266 -33.41 9.27 3.16
N GLN A 267 -32.67 10.36 2.89
CA GLN A 267 -33.23 11.64 2.45
C GLN A 267 -33.91 11.51 1.07
N THR A 268 -33.31 10.77 0.13
CA THR A 268 -33.92 10.49 -1.19
C THR A 268 -35.20 9.65 -1.08
N ARG A 269 -35.26 8.65 -0.20
CA ARG A 269 -36.47 7.83 0.02
C ARG A 269 -37.59 8.64 0.68
N ALA A 270 -37.26 9.48 1.64
CA ALA A 270 -38.22 10.40 2.27
C ALA A 270 -38.80 11.37 1.21
N LEU A 271 -37.95 11.87 0.31
CA LEU A 271 -38.36 12.69 -0.82
C LEU A 271 -39.25 11.94 -1.83
N GLU A 272 -38.92 10.68 -2.14
CA GLU A 272 -39.76 9.82 -2.99
C GLU A 272 -41.14 9.56 -2.38
N GLN A 273 -41.23 9.39 -1.06
CA GLN A 273 -42.51 9.26 -0.35
C GLN A 273 -43.31 10.57 -0.41
N ILE A 274 -42.67 11.72 -0.21
CA ILE A 274 -43.31 13.03 -0.33
C ILE A 274 -43.82 13.24 -1.75
N ARG A 275 -43.00 12.95 -2.76
CA ARG A 275 -43.37 13.00 -4.18
C ARG A 275 -44.58 12.11 -4.48
N ARG A 276 -44.57 10.83 -4.06
CA ARG A 276 -45.71 9.91 -4.26
C ARG A 276 -46.97 10.40 -3.56
N SER A 277 -46.84 10.98 -2.36
CA SER A 277 -47.97 11.54 -1.62
C SER A 277 -48.58 12.77 -2.31
N ALA A 278 -47.75 13.59 -2.95
CA ALA A 278 -48.19 14.72 -3.77
C ALA A 278 -48.88 14.26 -5.06
N GLU A 279 -48.37 13.21 -5.72
CA GLU A 279 -49.00 12.57 -6.89
C GLU A 279 -50.35 11.90 -6.56
N THR A 280 -50.51 11.34 -5.36
CA THR A 280 -51.81 10.79 -4.92
C THR A 280 -52.85 11.86 -4.53
N LYS A 281 -52.42 13.04 -4.09
CA LYS A 281 -53.35 14.15 -3.77
C LYS A 281 -53.93 14.83 -5.00
N THR A 282 -53.22 14.82 -6.13
CA THR A 282 -53.69 15.36 -7.41
C THR A 282 -54.64 14.42 -8.15
N THR A 283 -54.74 13.14 -7.74
CA THR A 283 -55.54 12.11 -8.43
C THR A 283 -56.83 11.71 -7.72
N THR A 284 -57.16 12.26 -6.54
CA THR A 284 -58.52 12.13 -5.97
C THR A 284 -59.50 13.02 -6.74
N PRO A 285 -60.44 12.46 -7.53
CA PRO A 285 -61.50 13.26 -8.13
C PRO A 285 -62.46 13.61 -7.00
N ASN A 286 -62.61 14.91 -6.76
CA ASN A 286 -63.71 15.43 -5.96
C ASN A 286 -65.02 15.01 -6.66
N LYS A 287 -65.70 13.98 -6.15
CA LYS A 287 -67.05 13.62 -6.59
C LYS A 287 -68.04 14.06 -5.51
N PRO A 288 -69.17 14.64 -5.92
CA PRO A 288 -70.08 15.43 -5.08
C PRO A 288 -70.83 14.60 -4.04
#